data_AF-A0A955B8K9-F1
#
_entry.id   AF-A0A955B8K9-F1
#
_cell.length_a   1.000
_cell.length_b   1.000
_cell.length_c   1.000
_cell.angle_alpha   90.00
_cell.angle_beta   90.00
_cell.angle_gamma   90.00
#
_symmetry.space_group_name_H-M   'P 1'
#
loop_
_entity.id
_entity.type
_entity.pdbx_description
1 polymer ?
#
loop_
_entity_poly.entity_id
_entity_poly.type
_entity_poly.pdbx_seq_one_letter_code
_entity_poly.pdbx_strand_id
1 'polypeptide(L)'
;EKIELGRKLFFDKNLSLDRSMSCATCHDPEKGWSNGLQFAVGVTGESGNRNVPTIVNSVYSTRQFWDGRASSLEAQALGPMTNPIEMAMPSIEAVLERIRENEDYVVEFKQAFPDGLSRTNLGRAIASFERTVVVGDTPYDRYMAGDKSAMSESAIRGLEVFRNQGRCTKCHEEPLFMDRQFYNLGVGMDKENPDVGRFAVTNIVSNIGRFKNPGLRNITRTAPYMHDGSIATLEEVIDLYDKGGIANPQLSTDNIRKLKITDVQKKDLLQFMVEGLTTEAAQPLAYTKVGTLEAAK
;
A
#
# COMPACT_ATOMS: atom_id res chain seq x y z
N GLU A 1 -22.42 -9.53 -0.57
CA GLU A 1 -22.64 -9.28 0.87
C GLU A 1 -21.36 -8.87 1.58
N LYS A 2 -20.42 -9.76 1.94
CA LYS A 2 -19.20 -9.40 2.72
C LYS A 2 -18.37 -8.24 2.13
N ILE A 3 -18.17 -8.23 0.81
CA ILE A 3 -17.44 -7.17 0.10
C ILE A 3 -18.18 -5.83 0.23
N GLU A 4 -19.51 -5.82 0.05
CA GLU A 4 -20.30 -4.60 0.10
C GLU A 4 -20.38 -4.04 1.53
N LEU A 5 -20.58 -4.90 2.52
CA LEU A 5 -20.50 -4.53 3.93
C LEU A 5 -19.11 -3.95 4.28
N GLY A 6 -18.04 -4.61 3.82
CA GLY A 6 -16.67 -4.12 3.96
C GLY A 6 -16.46 -2.75 3.32
N ARG A 7 -17.02 -2.54 2.12
CA ARG A 7 -16.97 -1.27 1.40
C ARG A 7 -17.66 -0.18 2.21
N LYS A 8 -18.90 -0.41 2.69
CA LYS A 8 -19.61 0.57 3.53
C LYS A 8 -18.76 0.98 4.73
N LEU A 9 -18.23 0.00 5.48
CA LEU A 9 -17.38 0.25 6.65
C LEU A 9 -16.08 1.00 6.30
N PHE A 10 -15.44 0.69 5.16
CA PHE A 10 -14.20 1.33 4.75
C PHE A 10 -14.36 2.85 4.51
N PHE A 11 -15.54 3.28 4.07
CA PHE A 11 -15.88 4.68 3.83
C PHE A 11 -16.67 5.33 4.98
N ASP A 12 -16.99 4.57 6.04
CA ASP A 12 -17.80 5.06 7.14
C ASP A 12 -16.96 5.81 8.17
N LYS A 13 -17.22 7.11 8.29
CA LYS A 13 -16.53 7.97 9.26
C LYS A 13 -16.95 7.71 10.69
N ASN A 14 -18.09 7.04 10.93
CA ASN A 14 -18.54 6.71 12.28
C ASN A 14 -17.49 5.89 13.05
N LEU A 15 -16.60 5.19 12.37
CA LEU A 15 -15.59 4.35 12.99
C LEU A 15 -14.45 5.12 13.68
N SER A 16 -14.36 6.46 13.54
CA SER A 16 -13.39 7.30 14.27
C SER A 16 -13.99 8.02 15.47
N LEU A 17 -13.15 8.38 16.44
CA LEU A 17 -13.54 8.98 17.72
C LEU A 17 -14.56 10.12 17.56
N ASP A 18 -14.26 11.08 16.69
CA ASP A 18 -15.01 12.31 16.41
C ASP A 18 -15.94 12.22 15.19
N ARG A 19 -16.03 11.03 14.57
CA ARG A 19 -16.77 10.76 13.34
C ARG A 19 -16.34 11.58 12.11
N SER A 20 -15.08 12.03 12.04
CA SER A 20 -14.55 12.80 10.90
C SER A 20 -13.72 11.98 9.90
N MET A 21 -13.27 10.78 10.28
CA MET A 21 -12.30 9.97 9.55
C MET A 21 -12.80 8.55 9.27
N SER A 22 -12.54 8.06 8.06
CA SER A 22 -12.73 6.67 7.65
C SER A 22 -11.41 6.09 7.13
N CYS A 23 -11.37 4.80 6.78
CA CYS A 23 -10.21 4.23 6.11
C CYS A 23 -9.89 4.98 4.81
N ALA A 24 -10.94 5.35 4.05
CA ALA A 24 -10.83 6.10 2.80
C ALA A 24 -10.29 7.55 2.96
N THR A 25 -10.28 8.10 4.18
CA THR A 25 -9.65 9.41 4.43
C THR A 25 -8.13 9.35 4.22
N CYS A 26 -7.50 8.23 4.61
CA CYS A 26 -6.06 8.01 4.45
C CYS A 26 -5.74 7.13 3.23
N HIS A 27 -6.67 6.29 2.80
CA HIS A 27 -6.53 5.41 1.64
C HIS A 27 -7.51 5.84 0.55
N ASP A 28 -7.27 7.02 -0.01
CA ASP A 28 -8.14 7.69 -0.96
C ASP A 28 -8.04 7.03 -2.36
N PRO A 29 -9.14 6.52 -2.94
CA PRO A 29 -9.14 5.89 -4.26
C PRO A 29 -8.53 6.78 -5.35
N GLU A 30 -8.75 8.09 -5.30
CA GLU A 30 -8.25 9.04 -6.30
C GLU A 30 -6.73 9.22 -6.19
N LYS A 31 -6.17 8.99 -5.00
CA LYS A 31 -4.74 9.08 -4.70
C LYS A 31 -4.06 7.71 -4.63
N GLY A 32 -4.50 6.79 -5.48
CA GLY A 32 -3.91 5.45 -5.58
C GLY A 32 -4.08 4.62 -4.30
N TRP A 33 -5.16 4.86 -3.54
CA TRP A 33 -5.44 4.24 -2.25
C TRP A 33 -4.38 4.54 -1.16
N SER A 34 -3.77 5.72 -1.27
CA SER A 34 -2.90 6.38 -0.28
C SER A 34 -3.46 7.78 0.00
N ASN A 35 -2.73 8.66 0.68
CA ASN A 35 -3.19 10.01 1.04
C ASN A 35 -2.50 11.15 0.26
N GLY A 36 -1.42 10.85 -0.47
CA GLY A 36 -0.65 11.84 -1.22
C GLY A 36 0.17 12.80 -0.35
N LEU A 37 0.40 12.45 0.93
CA LEU A 37 1.14 13.26 1.90
C LEU A 37 2.35 12.48 2.43
N GLN A 38 3.32 13.19 3.00
CA GLN A 38 4.42 12.52 3.71
C GLN A 38 3.87 11.68 4.88
N PHE A 39 3.03 12.28 5.73
CA PHE A 39 2.37 11.61 6.85
C PHE A 39 0.87 11.94 6.87
N ALA A 40 0.06 11.00 7.37
CA ALA A 40 -1.33 11.28 7.68
C ALA A 40 -1.46 12.02 9.02
N VAL A 41 -2.52 12.80 9.15
CA VAL A 41 -2.91 13.46 10.41
C VAL A 41 -4.15 12.75 10.94
N GLY A 42 -4.09 12.28 12.18
CA GLY A 42 -5.19 11.61 12.88
C GLY A 42 -6.32 12.55 13.29
N VAL A 43 -7.40 11.98 13.83
CA VAL A 43 -8.55 12.75 14.34
C VAL A 43 -8.21 13.66 15.52
N THR A 44 -7.10 13.40 16.20
CA THR A 44 -6.58 14.21 17.31
C THR A 44 -5.65 15.35 16.85
N GLY A 45 -5.39 15.48 15.54
CA GLY A 45 -4.44 16.44 14.99
C GLY A 45 -2.98 16.00 15.02
N GLU A 46 -2.69 14.85 15.65
CA GLU A 46 -1.35 14.26 15.69
C GLU A 46 -0.95 13.71 14.31
N SER A 47 0.30 13.94 13.92
CA SER A 47 0.86 13.38 12.69
C SER A 47 1.41 11.96 12.93
N GLY A 48 1.22 11.09 11.95
CA GLY A 48 1.95 9.83 11.86
C GLY A 48 3.46 10.03 11.66
N ASN A 49 4.20 8.93 11.72
CA ASN A 49 5.64 8.88 11.48
C ASN A 49 6.03 8.04 10.25
N ARG A 50 5.03 7.55 9.50
CA ARG A 50 5.21 6.76 8.27
C ARG A 50 4.25 7.23 7.21
N ASN A 51 4.70 7.16 5.96
CA ASN A 51 3.86 7.36 4.79
C ASN A 51 2.77 6.29 4.73
N VAL A 52 1.57 6.69 4.30
CA VAL A 52 0.43 5.78 4.19
C VAL A 52 0.64 4.87 2.99
N PRO A 53 0.88 3.56 3.19
CA PRO A 53 1.06 2.65 2.08
C PRO A 53 -0.25 2.50 1.30
N THR A 54 -0.17 2.29 -0.01
CA THR A 54 -1.34 1.90 -0.79
C THR A 54 -1.92 0.56 -0.34
N ILE A 55 -3.25 0.41 -0.39
CA ILE A 55 -3.89 -0.90 -0.23
C ILE A 55 -4.04 -1.68 -1.54
N VAL A 56 -3.66 -1.09 -2.68
CA VAL A 56 -3.62 -1.77 -3.98
C VAL A 56 -2.81 -3.05 -3.86
N ASN A 57 -3.38 -4.17 -4.30
CA ASN A 57 -2.74 -5.48 -4.31
C ASN A 57 -2.30 -5.99 -2.92
N SER A 58 -2.79 -5.39 -1.82
CA SER A 58 -2.46 -5.78 -0.45
C SER A 58 -2.87 -7.22 -0.09
N VAL A 59 -3.85 -7.78 -0.82
CA VAL A 59 -4.25 -9.19 -0.77
C VAL A 59 -3.10 -10.16 -1.00
N TYR A 60 -2.11 -9.78 -1.81
CA TYR A 60 -0.96 -10.62 -2.12
C TYR A 60 0.17 -10.48 -1.08
N SER A 61 0.03 -9.58 -0.11
CA SER A 61 0.99 -9.44 0.98
C SER A 61 0.71 -10.45 2.09
N THR A 62 1.76 -11.14 2.57
CA THR A 62 1.66 -12.09 3.69
C THR A 62 1.72 -11.41 5.05
N ARG A 63 2.12 -10.14 5.10
CA ARG A 63 2.18 -9.29 6.29
C ARG A 63 1.82 -7.86 5.91
N GLN A 64 1.15 -7.16 6.81
CA GLN A 64 0.69 -5.79 6.60
C GLN A 64 1.48 -4.78 7.44
N PHE A 65 1.34 -3.50 7.10
CA PHE A 65 2.23 -2.40 7.50
C PHE A 65 3.65 -2.49 6.95
N TRP A 66 4.38 -1.38 6.99
CA TRP A 66 5.78 -1.28 6.57
C TRP A 66 6.73 -2.18 7.37
N ASP A 67 6.47 -2.43 8.65
CA ASP A 67 7.28 -3.30 9.53
C ASP A 67 6.80 -4.76 9.55
N GLY A 68 5.64 -5.04 8.95
CA GLY A 68 5.05 -6.38 8.91
C GLY A 68 4.46 -6.85 10.24
N ARG A 69 4.09 -5.93 11.15
CA ARG A 69 3.57 -6.28 12.48
C ARG A 69 2.21 -6.98 12.46
N ALA A 70 1.41 -6.75 11.43
CA ALA A 70 0.13 -7.44 11.26
C ALA A 70 0.29 -8.66 10.34
N SER A 71 -0.26 -9.80 10.76
CA SER A 71 -0.15 -11.09 10.06
C SER A 71 -1.19 -11.28 8.95
N SER A 72 -2.22 -10.44 8.87
CA SER A 72 -3.25 -10.49 7.83
C SER A 72 -3.94 -9.13 7.65
N LEU A 73 -4.75 -9.00 6.59
CA LEU A 73 -5.61 -7.82 6.39
C LEU A 73 -6.63 -7.68 7.53
N GLU A 74 -7.23 -8.77 7.99
CA GLU A 74 -8.19 -8.74 9.10
C GLU A 74 -7.56 -8.21 10.39
N ALA A 75 -6.32 -8.61 10.68
CA ALA A 75 -5.59 -8.11 11.84
C ALA A 75 -5.19 -6.64 11.66
N GLN A 76 -4.83 -6.24 10.44
CA GLN A 76 -4.46 -4.86 10.13
C GLN A 76 -5.65 -3.91 10.24
N ALA A 77 -6.82 -4.28 9.68
CA ALA A 77 -8.00 -3.43 9.60
C ALA A 77 -8.51 -2.95 10.97
N LEU A 78 -8.23 -3.72 12.04
CA LEU A 78 -8.62 -3.35 13.41
C LEU A 78 -7.65 -2.34 14.05
N GLY A 79 -6.39 -2.28 13.61
CA GLY A 79 -5.35 -1.46 14.23
C GLY A 79 -5.63 0.05 14.17
N PRO A 80 -5.87 0.63 12.97
CA PRO A 80 -6.14 2.06 12.79
C PRO A 80 -7.26 2.61 13.66
N MET A 81 -8.31 1.80 13.85
CA MET A 81 -9.50 2.19 14.61
C MET A 81 -9.15 2.65 16.02
N THR A 82 -8.25 1.93 16.70
CA THR A 82 -7.86 2.21 18.08
C THR A 82 -6.53 2.95 18.24
N ASN A 83 -5.84 3.24 17.13
CA ASN A 83 -4.58 3.96 17.21
C ASN A 83 -4.84 5.44 17.54
N PRO A 84 -4.30 5.99 18.66
CA PRO A 84 -4.60 7.36 19.11
C PRO A 84 -4.13 8.46 18.15
N ILE A 85 -3.20 8.17 17.25
CA ILE A 85 -2.74 9.10 16.20
C ILE A 85 -3.41 8.87 14.84
N GLU A 86 -4.38 7.95 14.76
CA GLU A 86 -5.18 7.68 13.56
C GLU A 86 -6.67 7.93 13.83
N MET A 87 -7.48 6.89 14.10
CA MET A 87 -8.92 7.02 14.30
C MET A 87 -9.34 7.11 15.78
N ALA A 88 -8.41 6.82 16.71
CA ALA A 88 -8.49 7.10 18.14
C ALA A 88 -9.71 6.58 18.93
N MET A 89 -10.38 5.52 18.46
CA MET A 89 -11.41 4.86 19.26
C MET A 89 -10.80 4.24 20.52
N PRO A 90 -11.47 4.30 21.68
CA PRO A 90 -10.89 3.84 22.94
C PRO A 90 -10.67 2.32 22.98
N SER A 91 -11.47 1.56 22.23
CA SER A 91 -11.34 0.11 22.10
C SER A 91 -12.09 -0.40 20.87
N ILE A 92 -11.83 -1.65 20.48
CA ILE A 92 -12.63 -2.32 19.44
C ILE A 92 -14.06 -2.54 19.91
N GLU A 93 -14.27 -2.76 21.20
CA GLU A 93 -15.59 -2.92 21.79
C GLU A 93 -16.44 -1.65 21.59
N ALA A 94 -15.86 -0.46 21.77
CA ALA A 94 -16.52 0.81 21.48
C ALA A 94 -16.85 0.99 19.98
N VAL A 95 -15.99 0.48 19.08
CA VAL A 95 -16.28 0.45 17.64
C VAL A 95 -17.50 -0.45 17.37
N LEU A 96 -17.53 -1.65 17.96
CA LEU A 96 -18.64 -2.57 17.79
C LEU A 96 -19.95 -2.00 18.35
N GLU A 97 -19.93 -1.35 19.51
CA GLU A 97 -21.09 -0.63 20.06
C GLU A 97 -21.59 0.43 19.09
N ARG A 98 -20.69 1.21 18.50
CA ARG A 98 -21.07 2.24 17.53
C ARG A 98 -21.67 1.66 16.24
N ILE A 99 -21.15 0.53 15.76
CA ILE A 99 -21.75 -0.16 14.60
C ILE A 99 -23.17 -0.66 14.95
N ARG A 100 -23.42 -1.09 16.20
CA ARG A 100 -24.76 -1.54 16.66
C ARG A 100 -25.79 -0.42 16.74
N GLU A 101 -25.37 0.85 16.83
CA GLU A 101 -26.29 2.00 16.79
C GLU A 101 -27.04 2.09 15.45
N ASN A 102 -26.52 1.45 14.39
CA ASN A 102 -27.15 1.39 13.08
C ASN A 102 -27.77 -0.01 12.86
N GLU A 103 -29.11 -0.07 12.87
CA GLU A 103 -29.86 -1.31 12.66
C GLU A 103 -29.57 -1.98 11.30
N ASP A 104 -29.30 -1.17 10.25
CA ASP A 104 -28.95 -1.70 8.93
C ASP A 104 -27.66 -2.52 8.99
N TYR A 105 -26.64 -2.04 9.72
CA TYR A 105 -25.41 -2.81 9.90
C TYR A 105 -25.68 -4.11 10.64
N VAL A 106 -26.52 -4.12 11.67
CA VAL A 106 -26.84 -5.35 12.40
C VAL A 106 -27.44 -6.40 11.45
N VAL A 107 -28.36 -5.99 10.58
CA VAL A 107 -28.98 -6.84 9.55
C VAL A 107 -27.93 -7.31 8.53
N GLU A 108 -27.14 -6.39 7.98
CA GLU A 108 -26.11 -6.70 6.97
C GLU A 108 -25.02 -7.63 7.51
N PHE A 109 -24.61 -7.46 8.77
CA PHE A 109 -23.67 -8.37 9.41
C PHE A 109 -24.25 -9.77 9.58
N LYS A 110 -25.54 -9.90 9.93
CA LYS A 110 -26.22 -11.20 10.03
C LYS A 110 -26.40 -11.88 8.68
N GLN A 111 -26.63 -11.11 7.61
CA GLN A 111 -26.68 -11.62 6.25
C GLN A 111 -25.29 -12.12 5.79
N ALA A 112 -24.26 -11.28 5.97
CA ALA A 112 -22.91 -11.60 5.52
C ALA A 112 -22.22 -12.69 6.37
N PHE A 113 -22.59 -12.82 7.65
CA PHE A 113 -21.99 -13.74 8.62
C PHE A 113 -23.07 -14.31 9.57
N PRO A 114 -23.24 -15.64 9.67
CA PRO A 114 -24.25 -16.24 10.56
C PRO A 114 -24.16 -15.77 12.02
N ASP A 115 -22.94 -15.63 12.54
CA ASP A 115 -22.70 -15.16 13.91
C ASP A 115 -22.97 -13.65 14.09
N GLY A 116 -23.12 -12.89 12.99
CA GLY A 116 -23.38 -11.46 13.00
C GLY A 116 -22.14 -10.61 13.35
N LEU A 117 -22.39 -9.43 13.90
CA LEU A 117 -21.34 -8.48 14.26
C LEU A 117 -20.46 -9.02 15.40
N SER A 118 -19.17 -9.14 15.12
CA SER A 118 -18.13 -9.50 16.07
C SER A 118 -16.80 -8.87 15.66
N ARG A 119 -15.82 -8.83 16.56
CA ARG A 119 -14.46 -8.39 16.24
C ARG A 119 -13.89 -9.12 15.01
N THR A 120 -14.08 -10.43 14.95
CA THR A 120 -13.62 -11.27 13.85
C THR A 120 -14.32 -10.92 12.53
N ASN A 121 -15.64 -10.73 12.57
CA ASN A 121 -16.41 -10.46 11.35
C ASN A 121 -16.24 -9.02 10.87
N LEU A 122 -15.97 -8.06 11.77
CA LEU A 122 -15.57 -6.70 11.40
C LEU A 122 -14.28 -6.71 10.57
N GLY A 123 -13.23 -7.35 11.09
CA GLY A 123 -11.97 -7.48 10.35
C GLY A 123 -12.15 -8.21 9.02
N ARG A 124 -12.94 -9.30 8.99
CA ARG A 124 -13.25 -10.05 7.76
C ARG A 124 -14.03 -9.23 6.73
N ALA A 125 -14.97 -8.39 7.15
CA ALA A 125 -15.77 -7.56 6.25
C ALA A 125 -14.85 -6.58 5.51
N ILE A 126 -14.10 -5.75 6.25
CA ILE A 126 -13.19 -4.75 5.68
C ILE A 126 -12.13 -5.43 4.80
N ALA A 127 -11.49 -6.49 5.30
CA ALA A 127 -10.52 -7.24 4.53
C ALA A 127 -11.13 -7.92 3.28
N SER A 128 -12.44 -8.19 3.24
CA SER A 128 -13.08 -8.70 2.02
C SER A 128 -13.16 -7.62 0.94
N PHE A 129 -13.41 -6.37 1.33
CA PHE A 129 -13.39 -5.24 0.40
C PHE A 129 -11.97 -4.92 -0.09
N GLU A 130 -10.98 -4.86 0.80
CA GLU A 130 -9.58 -4.58 0.45
C GLU A 130 -9.03 -5.58 -0.59
N ARG A 131 -9.47 -6.85 -0.51
CA ARG A 131 -9.11 -7.89 -1.49
C ARG A 131 -9.62 -7.64 -2.91
N THR A 132 -10.56 -6.73 -3.08
CA THR A 132 -11.06 -6.32 -4.40
C THR A 132 -10.27 -5.15 -5.00
N VAL A 133 -9.44 -4.49 -4.19
CA VAL A 133 -8.57 -3.38 -4.61
C VAL A 133 -7.31 -3.96 -5.25
N VAL A 134 -7.49 -4.48 -6.45
CA VAL A 134 -6.45 -5.17 -7.23
C VAL A 134 -6.22 -4.41 -8.53
N VAL A 135 -4.94 -4.27 -8.89
CA VAL A 135 -4.52 -3.67 -10.15
C VAL A 135 -3.76 -4.71 -10.96
N GLY A 136 -4.28 -4.96 -12.15
CA GLY A 136 -3.68 -5.71 -13.25
C GLY A 136 -4.14 -5.11 -14.58
N ASP A 137 -3.90 -5.81 -15.67
CA ASP A 137 -4.13 -5.31 -17.05
C ASP A 137 -3.41 -3.97 -17.31
N THR A 138 -2.19 -3.84 -16.81
CA THR A 138 -1.31 -2.72 -17.16
C THR A 138 -0.73 -2.92 -18.56
N PRO A 139 -0.17 -1.87 -19.19
CA PRO A 139 0.63 -2.00 -20.41
C PRO A 139 1.69 -3.13 -20.34
N TYR A 140 2.34 -3.30 -19.19
CA TYR A 140 3.23 -4.45 -18.94
C TYR A 140 2.51 -5.80 -19.07
N ASP A 141 1.32 -5.97 -18.49
CA ASP A 141 0.60 -7.25 -18.56
C ASP A 141 0.20 -7.59 -20.00
N ARG A 142 -0.34 -6.60 -20.73
CA ARG A 142 -0.71 -6.78 -22.15
C ARG A 142 0.52 -7.12 -23.00
N TYR A 143 1.65 -6.44 -22.75
CA TYR A 143 2.91 -6.73 -23.43
C TYR A 143 3.41 -8.16 -23.16
N MET A 144 3.35 -8.61 -21.91
CA MET A 144 3.70 -9.98 -21.52
C MET A 144 2.72 -11.02 -22.07
N ALA A 145 1.45 -10.65 -22.29
CA ALA A 145 0.43 -11.47 -22.94
C ALA A 145 0.57 -11.53 -24.48
N GLY A 146 1.51 -10.78 -25.07
CA GLY A 146 1.85 -10.85 -26.49
C GLY A 146 1.52 -9.61 -27.30
N ASP A 147 0.82 -8.62 -26.74
CA ASP A 147 0.57 -7.34 -27.40
C ASP A 147 1.83 -6.47 -27.40
N LYS A 148 2.63 -6.60 -28.46
CA LYS A 148 3.89 -5.85 -28.62
C LYS A 148 3.69 -4.34 -28.76
N SER A 149 2.47 -3.88 -29.02
CA SER A 149 2.14 -2.45 -29.09
C SER A 149 1.72 -1.85 -27.75
N ALA A 150 1.50 -2.69 -26.73
CA ALA A 150 1.04 -2.23 -25.43
C ALA A 150 2.04 -1.32 -24.71
N MET A 151 3.34 -1.43 -24.99
CA MET A 151 4.38 -0.57 -24.45
C MET A 151 5.22 0.07 -25.56
N SER A 152 5.61 1.31 -25.34
CA SER A 152 6.55 2.07 -26.16
C SER A 152 7.93 1.43 -26.16
N GLU A 153 8.74 1.71 -27.20
CA GLU A 153 10.12 1.22 -27.28
C GLU A 153 10.95 1.66 -26.06
N SER A 154 10.70 2.85 -25.51
CA SER A 154 11.39 3.35 -24.32
C SER A 154 10.98 2.57 -23.06
N ALA A 155 9.69 2.29 -22.86
CA ALA A 155 9.24 1.44 -21.78
C ALA A 155 9.78 0.00 -21.90
N ILE A 156 9.90 -0.54 -23.13
CA ILE A 156 10.51 -1.87 -23.36
C ILE A 156 11.99 -1.86 -22.98
N ARG A 157 12.76 -0.85 -23.39
CA ARG A 157 14.17 -0.70 -22.94
C ARG A 157 14.25 -0.52 -21.42
N GLY A 158 13.29 0.20 -20.83
CA GLY A 158 13.19 0.39 -19.38
C GLY A 158 12.96 -0.90 -18.60
N LEU A 159 12.11 -1.78 -19.13
CA LEU A 159 11.90 -3.12 -18.57
C LEU A 159 13.20 -3.95 -18.61
N GLU A 160 13.98 -3.86 -19.68
CA GLU A 160 15.29 -4.51 -19.75
C GLU A 160 16.29 -3.92 -18.75
N VAL A 161 16.29 -2.59 -18.54
CA VAL A 161 17.08 -1.96 -17.47
C VAL A 161 16.63 -2.48 -16.11
N PHE A 162 15.33 -2.54 -15.84
CA PHE A 162 14.75 -3.01 -14.59
C PHE A 162 15.20 -4.45 -14.26
N ARG A 163 15.15 -5.35 -15.24
CA ARG A 163 15.53 -6.76 -15.07
C ARG A 163 17.03 -6.98 -14.95
N ASN A 164 17.83 -6.22 -15.72
CA ASN A 164 19.25 -6.48 -15.88
C ASN A 164 20.11 -5.47 -15.09
N GLN A 165 20.43 -4.31 -15.68
CA GLN A 165 21.40 -3.36 -15.12
C GLN A 165 20.94 -2.79 -13.77
N GLY A 166 19.63 -2.53 -13.64
CA GLY A 166 19.00 -2.08 -12.41
C GLY A 166 18.87 -3.16 -11.34
N ARG A 167 18.88 -4.45 -11.74
CA ARG A 167 18.72 -5.61 -10.86
C ARG A 167 17.47 -5.53 -9.96
N CYS A 168 16.45 -4.78 -10.37
CA CYS A 168 15.30 -4.45 -9.55
C CYS A 168 14.47 -5.71 -9.21
N THR A 169 14.46 -6.69 -10.12
CA THR A 169 13.81 -8.00 -9.94
C THR A 169 14.39 -8.86 -8.81
N LYS A 170 15.52 -8.47 -8.21
CA LYS A 170 16.05 -9.15 -7.00
C LYS A 170 15.17 -8.97 -5.77
N CYS A 171 14.33 -7.93 -5.78
CA CYS A 171 13.33 -7.71 -4.73
C CYS A 171 11.94 -7.52 -5.35
N HIS A 172 11.84 -6.79 -6.46
CA HIS A 172 10.58 -6.51 -7.13
C HIS A 172 10.22 -7.59 -8.15
N GLU A 173 9.87 -8.77 -7.65
CA GLU A 173 9.55 -9.95 -8.46
C GLU A 173 8.22 -9.82 -9.21
N GLU A 174 8.25 -10.14 -10.51
CA GLU A 174 7.06 -10.23 -11.35
C GLU A 174 6.09 -11.33 -10.86
N PRO A 175 4.76 -11.20 -11.05
CA PRO A 175 4.08 -10.14 -11.79
C PRO A 175 3.66 -8.92 -10.94
N LEU A 176 3.76 -8.98 -9.61
CA LEU A 176 3.30 -7.89 -8.73
C LEU A 176 4.41 -6.89 -8.39
N PHE A 177 5.63 -7.18 -8.82
CA PHE A 177 6.84 -6.43 -8.51
C PHE A 177 7.09 -6.38 -7.00
N MET A 178 6.91 -7.53 -6.33
CA MET A 178 7.09 -7.72 -4.89
C MET A 178 7.48 -9.15 -4.52
N ASP A 179 8.41 -9.29 -3.58
CA ASP A 179 8.86 -10.58 -3.02
C ASP A 179 8.36 -10.85 -1.59
N ARG A 180 7.63 -9.88 -1.01
CA ARG A 180 7.11 -9.90 0.38
C ARG A 180 8.22 -10.00 1.45
N GLN A 181 9.45 -9.66 1.11
CA GLN A 181 10.59 -9.61 2.03
C GLN A 181 10.79 -8.21 2.61
N PHE A 182 11.81 -8.07 3.45
CA PHE A 182 12.14 -6.83 4.14
C PHE A 182 13.58 -6.43 3.84
N TYR A 183 13.79 -5.15 3.51
CA TYR A 183 15.09 -4.62 3.13
C TYR A 183 15.37 -3.29 3.81
N ASN A 184 16.64 -3.04 4.06
CA ASN A 184 17.15 -1.77 4.55
C ASN A 184 17.84 -1.07 3.38
N LEU A 185 17.28 0.06 2.97
CA LEU A 185 17.83 0.97 1.96
C LEU A 185 18.60 2.15 2.59
N GLY A 186 18.61 2.24 3.92
CA GLY A 186 19.22 3.30 4.72
C GLY A 186 18.39 4.57 4.88
N VAL A 187 17.22 4.65 4.23
CA VAL A 187 16.30 5.79 4.36
C VAL A 187 15.96 6.02 5.83
N GLY A 188 16.21 7.25 6.33
CA GLY A 188 15.89 7.68 7.69
C GLY A 188 16.79 7.11 8.80
N MET A 189 17.80 6.31 8.48
CA MET A 189 18.71 5.69 9.47
C MET A 189 19.77 6.65 10.01
N ASP A 190 19.94 7.81 9.38
CA ASP A 190 20.83 8.91 9.74
C ASP A 190 20.22 9.88 10.77
N LYS A 191 18.91 9.75 11.06
CA LYS A 191 18.21 10.55 12.07
C LYS A 191 18.70 10.19 13.48
N GLU A 192 18.59 11.13 14.42
CA GLU A 192 18.95 10.93 15.84
C GLU A 192 18.19 9.76 16.47
N ASN A 193 16.89 9.65 16.18
CA ASN A 193 16.02 8.57 16.61
C ASN A 193 15.41 7.89 15.37
N PRO A 194 16.14 6.98 14.70
CA PRO A 194 15.68 6.38 13.46
C PRO A 194 14.55 5.37 13.71
N ASP A 195 13.63 5.25 12.75
CA ASP A 195 12.64 4.18 12.76
C ASP A 195 13.33 2.84 12.47
N VAL A 196 13.44 2.01 13.51
CA VAL A 196 14.11 0.70 13.45
C VAL A 196 13.31 -0.35 12.65
N GLY A 197 12.10 -0.01 12.20
CA GLY A 197 11.29 -0.82 11.28
C GLY A 197 10.98 -2.19 11.86
N ARG A 198 11.28 -3.25 11.10
CA ARG A 198 11.00 -4.63 11.49
C ARG A 198 11.65 -5.06 12.80
N PHE A 199 12.75 -4.45 13.22
CA PHE A 199 13.36 -4.73 14.52
C PHE A 199 12.36 -4.52 15.67
N ALA A 200 11.51 -3.48 15.61
CA ALA A 200 10.49 -3.21 16.64
C ALA A 200 9.47 -4.36 16.78
N VAL A 201 9.36 -5.23 15.77
CA VAL A 201 8.46 -6.39 15.77
C VAL A 201 9.17 -7.67 16.20
N THR A 202 10.43 -7.85 15.80
CA THR A 202 11.12 -9.14 15.93
C THR A 202 12.21 -9.17 17.00
N ASN A 203 12.73 -8.02 17.44
CA ASN A 203 13.92 -7.90 18.30
C ASN A 203 15.18 -8.60 17.76
N ILE A 204 15.32 -8.71 16.43
CA ILE A 204 16.47 -9.36 15.78
C ILE A 204 17.33 -8.26 15.16
N VAL A 205 18.57 -8.10 15.62
CA VAL A 205 19.48 -7.00 15.21
C VAL A 205 19.61 -6.85 13.69
N SER A 206 19.65 -7.96 12.95
CA SER A 206 19.71 -7.95 11.48
C SER A 206 18.43 -7.44 10.80
N ASN A 207 17.37 -7.11 11.55
CA ASN A 207 16.13 -6.47 11.07
C ASN A 207 16.07 -4.96 11.32
N ILE A 208 17.11 -4.34 11.89
CA ILE A 208 17.15 -2.88 12.08
C ILE A 208 17.08 -2.17 10.73
N GLY A 209 16.16 -1.21 10.62
CA GLY A 209 15.94 -0.39 9.43
C GLY A 209 15.36 -1.15 8.24
N ARG A 210 14.90 -2.40 8.44
CA ARG A 210 14.29 -3.20 7.37
C ARG A 210 12.80 -2.96 7.29
N PHE A 211 12.33 -2.61 6.11
CA PHE A 211 10.92 -2.38 5.80
C PHE A 211 10.46 -3.30 4.68
N LYS A 212 9.18 -3.62 4.69
CA LYS A 212 8.52 -4.50 3.73
C LYS A 212 8.67 -3.89 2.34
N ASN A 213 9.05 -4.72 1.38
CA ASN A 213 9.05 -4.35 -0.02
C ASN A 213 7.60 -4.24 -0.55
N PRO A 214 7.12 -3.03 -0.92
CA PRO A 214 5.80 -2.87 -1.51
C PRO A 214 5.80 -3.32 -2.98
N GLY A 215 4.62 -3.63 -3.51
CA GLY A 215 4.45 -3.82 -4.97
C GLY A 215 4.59 -2.49 -5.70
N LEU A 216 5.02 -2.55 -6.96
CA LEU A 216 5.21 -1.36 -7.81
C LEU A 216 4.03 -1.06 -8.75
N ARG A 217 2.92 -1.81 -8.62
CA ARG A 217 1.70 -1.58 -9.40
C ARG A 217 1.09 -0.23 -9.03
N ASN A 218 0.75 0.59 -10.03
CA ASN A 218 0.26 1.97 -9.86
C ASN A 218 1.18 2.89 -9.05
N ILE A 219 2.50 2.65 -9.08
CA ILE A 219 3.47 3.42 -8.28
C ILE A 219 3.47 4.93 -8.58
N THR A 220 3.04 5.35 -9.78
CA THR A 220 2.92 6.79 -10.11
C THR A 220 1.82 7.51 -9.36
N ARG A 221 0.90 6.79 -8.70
CA ARG A 221 -0.25 7.37 -8.00
C ARG A 221 -0.06 7.53 -6.49
N THR A 222 1.09 7.11 -5.96
CA THR A 222 1.31 6.95 -4.52
C THR A 222 2.50 7.74 -4.00
N ALA A 223 2.88 8.82 -4.67
CA ALA A 223 3.87 9.75 -4.15
C ALA A 223 3.36 10.41 -2.84
N PRO A 224 4.24 10.81 -1.92
CA PRO A 224 5.69 10.60 -1.94
C PRO A 224 6.08 9.15 -1.57
N TYR A 225 7.34 8.80 -1.79
CA TYR A 225 7.87 7.44 -1.73
C TYR A 225 8.66 7.16 -0.46
N MET A 226 8.92 5.86 -0.25
CA MET A 226 9.55 5.25 0.94
C MET A 226 8.62 5.20 2.16
N HIS A 227 9.05 4.47 3.20
CA HIS A 227 8.27 4.28 4.41
C HIS A 227 8.03 5.58 5.19
N ASP A 228 8.87 6.60 5.01
CA ASP A 228 8.78 7.90 5.68
C ASP A 228 8.39 9.05 4.73
N GLY A 229 8.04 8.73 3.48
CA GLY A 229 7.58 9.72 2.48
C GLY A 229 8.62 10.80 2.15
N SER A 230 9.91 10.54 2.39
CA SER A 230 10.98 11.52 2.23
C SER A 230 11.39 11.82 0.78
N ILE A 231 10.96 10.99 -0.18
CA ILE A 231 11.36 11.09 -1.58
C ILE A 231 10.15 11.48 -2.42
N ALA A 232 10.22 12.59 -3.17
CA ALA A 232 9.05 13.16 -3.83
C ALA A 232 8.76 12.52 -5.20
N THR A 233 9.80 12.09 -5.91
CA THR A 233 9.71 11.68 -7.33
C THR A 233 10.30 10.29 -7.57
N LEU A 234 9.84 9.62 -8.63
CA LEU A 234 10.41 8.32 -9.02
C LEU A 234 11.84 8.45 -9.52
N GLU A 235 12.19 9.59 -10.09
CA GLU A 235 13.55 9.96 -10.50
C GLU A 235 14.51 9.92 -9.31
N GLU A 236 14.12 10.55 -8.20
CA GLU A 236 14.90 10.52 -6.96
C GLU A 236 14.99 9.10 -6.37
N VAL A 237 13.92 8.30 -6.49
CA VAL A 237 13.95 6.88 -6.09
C VAL A 237 14.97 6.12 -6.94
N ILE A 238 14.94 6.28 -8.27
CA ILE A 238 15.89 5.65 -9.18
C ILE A 238 17.32 6.07 -8.85
N ASP A 239 17.54 7.36 -8.54
CA ASP A 239 18.84 7.88 -8.13
C ASP A 239 19.33 7.31 -6.80
N LEU A 240 18.44 7.11 -5.81
CA LEU A 240 18.79 6.44 -4.56
C LEU A 240 19.30 5.02 -4.83
N TYR A 241 18.60 4.25 -5.66
CA TYR A 241 19.01 2.90 -6.02
C TYR A 241 20.32 2.90 -6.82
N ASP A 242 20.49 3.80 -7.78
CA ASP A 242 21.73 3.90 -8.56
C ASP A 242 22.94 4.25 -7.70
N LYS A 243 22.76 5.06 -6.65
CA LYS A 243 23.79 5.35 -5.64
C LYS A 243 24.09 4.17 -4.71
N GLY A 244 23.19 3.19 -4.63
CA GLY A 244 23.33 2.04 -3.75
C GLY A 244 22.78 2.28 -2.34
N GLY A 245 21.69 3.04 -2.22
CA GLY A 245 21.06 3.35 -0.94
C GLY A 245 21.85 4.36 -0.08
N ILE A 246 21.50 4.46 1.19
CA ILE A 246 22.18 5.29 2.19
C ILE A 246 22.98 4.38 3.13
N ALA A 247 24.28 4.61 3.22
CA ALA A 247 25.18 3.75 3.99
C ALA A 247 24.80 3.69 5.47
N ASN A 248 24.65 2.48 6.01
CA ASN A 248 24.46 2.21 7.43
C ASN A 248 24.92 0.77 7.75
N PRO A 249 25.18 0.41 9.02
CA PRO A 249 25.74 -0.89 9.37
C PRO A 249 24.83 -2.11 9.05
N GLN A 250 23.54 -1.89 8.81
CA GLN A 250 22.53 -2.92 8.52
C GLN A 250 21.96 -2.81 7.11
N LEU A 251 22.60 -2.02 6.23
CA LEU A 251 22.21 -1.91 4.82
C LEU A 251 22.15 -3.31 4.18
N SER A 252 21.14 -3.56 3.34
CA SER A 252 20.97 -4.85 2.65
C SER A 252 21.94 -5.00 1.47
N THR A 253 23.24 -5.07 1.76
CA THR A 253 24.36 -5.01 0.80
C THR A 253 24.42 -6.17 -0.20
N ASP A 254 23.74 -7.28 0.06
CA ASP A 254 23.61 -8.39 -0.89
C ASP A 254 22.98 -7.93 -2.23
N ASN A 255 22.05 -6.97 -2.16
CA ASN A 255 21.33 -6.43 -3.31
C ASN A 255 21.56 -4.93 -3.52
N ILE A 256 21.65 -4.15 -2.44
CA ILE A 256 21.74 -2.69 -2.48
C ILE A 256 23.20 -2.25 -2.65
N ARG A 257 23.52 -1.81 -3.86
CA ARG A 257 24.85 -1.36 -4.28
C ARG A 257 24.75 -0.45 -5.49
N LYS A 258 25.81 0.32 -5.76
CA LYS A 258 25.87 1.22 -6.92
C LYS A 258 25.59 0.46 -8.24
N LEU A 259 24.62 0.94 -9.03
CA LEU A 259 24.18 0.27 -10.25
C LEU A 259 24.94 0.76 -11.49
N LYS A 260 25.39 2.03 -11.48
CA LYS A 260 26.09 2.68 -12.59
C LYS A 260 25.23 2.68 -13.88
N ILE A 261 23.92 2.85 -13.73
CA ILE A 261 23.03 3.02 -14.88
C ILE A 261 23.19 4.43 -15.45
N THR A 262 23.22 4.55 -16.77
CA THR A 262 23.37 5.82 -17.48
C THR A 262 22.10 6.67 -17.39
N ASP A 263 22.20 7.98 -17.66
CA ASP A 263 21.03 8.87 -17.65
C ASP A 263 19.96 8.45 -18.66
N VAL A 264 20.36 7.90 -19.81
CA VAL A 264 19.42 7.34 -20.80
C VAL A 264 18.69 6.13 -20.21
N GLN A 265 19.41 5.23 -19.54
CA GLN A 265 18.80 4.07 -18.88
C GLN A 265 17.88 4.47 -17.73
N LYS A 266 18.21 5.52 -16.97
CA LYS A 266 17.32 6.06 -15.92
C LYS A 266 16.01 6.57 -16.51
N LYS A 267 16.07 7.29 -17.64
CA LYS A 267 14.87 7.78 -18.35
C LYS A 267 14.02 6.64 -18.90
N ASP A 268 14.65 5.65 -19.55
CA ASP A 268 13.92 4.47 -20.03
C ASP A 268 13.30 3.69 -18.86
N LEU A 269 14.03 3.50 -17.75
CA LEU A 269 13.52 2.85 -16.54
C LEU A 269 12.32 3.59 -15.95
N LEU A 270 12.39 4.92 -15.84
CA LEU A 270 11.27 5.75 -15.43
C LEU A 270 10.08 5.56 -16.37
N GLN A 271 10.29 5.57 -17.69
CA GLN A 271 9.23 5.36 -18.67
C GLN A 271 8.54 4.00 -18.46
N PHE A 272 9.31 2.95 -18.18
CA PHE A 272 8.73 1.65 -17.82
C PHE A 272 7.88 1.72 -16.55
N MET A 273 8.34 2.40 -15.51
CA MET A 273 7.57 2.54 -14.26
C MET A 273 6.28 3.33 -14.46
N VAL A 274 6.32 4.38 -15.30
CA VAL A 274 5.18 5.27 -15.56
C VAL A 274 4.16 4.61 -16.48
N GLU A 275 4.61 4.04 -17.59
CA GLU A 275 3.76 3.48 -18.62
C GLU A 275 3.43 2.01 -18.34
N GLY A 276 4.43 1.21 -18.02
CA GLY A 276 4.31 -0.24 -17.87
C GLY A 276 3.48 -0.66 -16.65
N LEU A 277 3.60 0.05 -15.53
CA LEU A 277 3.09 -0.41 -14.23
C LEU A 277 1.79 0.26 -13.79
N THR A 278 1.29 1.25 -14.54
CA THR A 278 0.13 2.04 -14.16
C THR A 278 -1.02 1.85 -15.16
N THR A 279 -2.24 1.74 -14.63
CA THR A 279 -3.48 1.90 -15.41
C THR A 279 -4.22 3.16 -14.96
N GLU A 280 -5.04 3.71 -15.86
CA GLU A 280 -6.00 4.76 -15.46
C GLU A 280 -6.98 4.25 -14.40
N ALA A 281 -7.30 2.95 -14.42
CA ALA A 281 -8.22 2.29 -13.51
C ALA A 281 -7.50 1.61 -12.34
N ALA A 282 -7.24 2.36 -11.26
CA ALA A 282 -7.12 1.78 -9.91
C ALA A 282 -8.51 1.51 -9.30
N GLN A 283 -9.48 1.17 -10.12
CA GLN A 283 -10.86 0.93 -9.72
C GLN A 283 -10.92 -0.52 -9.21
N PRO A 284 -11.38 -0.78 -7.97
CA PRO A 284 -11.59 -2.14 -7.48
C PRO A 284 -12.37 -2.95 -8.51
N LEU A 285 -12.11 -4.25 -8.64
CA LEU A 285 -12.86 -5.13 -9.55
C LEU A 285 -14.40 -5.07 -9.32
N ALA A 286 -14.82 -4.56 -8.16
CA ALA A 286 -16.21 -4.26 -7.83
C ALA A 286 -16.80 -3.02 -8.55
N TYR A 287 -15.99 -1.99 -8.86
CA TYR A 287 -16.48 -0.79 -9.55
C TYR A 287 -16.81 -1.07 -11.02
N THR A 288 -16.11 -2.01 -11.68
CA THR A 288 -16.40 -2.39 -13.07
C THR A 288 -17.67 -3.23 -13.24
N LYS A 289 -18.23 -3.80 -12.15
CA LYS A 289 -19.53 -4.52 -12.18
C LYS A 289 -20.70 -3.77 -11.57
N VAL A 290 -20.46 -2.62 -10.93
CA VAL A 290 -21.51 -1.65 -10.59
C VAL A 290 -21.37 -0.47 -11.56
N GLY A 291 -21.39 -0.78 -12.86
CA GLY A 291 -21.62 0.24 -13.87
C GLY A 291 -22.95 0.92 -13.57
N THR A 292 -22.92 2.25 -13.48
CA THR A 292 -24.05 3.11 -13.83
C THR A 292 -25.40 2.62 -13.32
N LEU A 293 -25.68 2.76 -12.02
CA LEU A 293 -27.05 3.12 -11.65
C LEU A 293 -27.22 4.56 -12.12
N GLU A 294 -27.77 4.64 -13.33
CA GLU A 294 -28.14 5.85 -14.02
C GLU A 294 -28.79 6.85 -13.06
N ALA A 295 -28.38 8.10 -13.19
CA ALA A 295 -29.31 9.20 -13.03
C ALA A 295 -30.50 8.95 -13.98
N ALA A 296 -31.55 8.30 -13.47
CA ALA A 296 -32.80 8.11 -14.19
C ALA A 296 -33.98 8.10 -13.19
N LYS A 297 -34.59 9.30 -13.10
CA LYS A 297 -35.86 9.70 -12.46
C LYS A 297 -35.88 9.93 -10.95
#